data_AF-A0A9K3L240-F1
#
_entry.id   AF-A0A9K3L240-F1
#
_cell.length_a   1.000
_cell.length_b   1.000
_cell.length_c   1.000
_cell.angle_alpha   90.00
_cell.angle_beta   90.00
_cell.angle_gamma   90.00
#
_symmetry.space_group_name_H-M   'P 1'
#
loop_
_entity.id
_entity.type
_entity.pdbx_description
1 polymer ?
#
loop_
_entity_poly.entity_id
_entity_poly.type
_entity_poly.pdbx_seq_one_letter_code
_entity_poly.pdbx_strand_id
1 'polypeptide(L)'
;MRELDGGKIIIYLVSIVACVVAARFIDKFPRTQGKNLIFHGAYVVTAILLLLLVPNAIQNEIFSPGGVVVVGTVLPVYSSVVAACTHGEDDDRAWLQYWIASGAFNYATEFVDNIKYYFPKGGEHWYEFEFFVILWLMLPFTDGAALMYEYITLPYIAPTAKQIKHKVEGWISVILAVVNTSYLSFVWWIFMLFPDNQRRFFVVAIGTIYPMAASTVALTTNTDGTDETFWLTYWSCFSLLFLAMDYLENFVGQIRGFYSLCLAATVYLFLPIFNGANVVFRRVLVPLSGQYENMLLHDAYLVRRDMEKRIPAQYHEAIFKKAANVFIGEKPKSN
;
A
#
# COMPACT_ATOMS: atom_id res chain seq x y z
N MET A 1 27.28 -18.55 -10.52
CA MET A 1 26.60 -17.24 -10.58
C MET A 1 26.53 -16.86 -12.05
N ARG A 2 25.35 -16.86 -12.68
CA ARG A 2 25.21 -16.34 -14.05
C ARG A 2 25.41 -14.83 -13.97
N GLU A 3 26.39 -14.30 -14.68
CA GLU A 3 26.60 -12.86 -14.80
C GLU A 3 25.28 -12.22 -15.25
N LEU A 4 24.78 -11.27 -14.46
CA LEU A 4 23.69 -10.41 -14.87
C LEU A 4 24.25 -9.56 -16.02
N ASP A 5 23.82 -9.87 -17.23
CA ASP A 5 24.13 -9.12 -18.44
C ASP A 5 24.00 -7.62 -18.18
N GLY A 6 25.07 -6.86 -18.38
CA GLY A 6 25.12 -5.41 -18.11
C GLY A 6 24.04 -4.64 -18.87
N GLY A 7 23.58 -5.15 -20.03
CA GLY A 7 22.44 -4.59 -20.76
C GLY A 7 21.13 -4.68 -19.98
N LYS A 8 20.89 -5.77 -19.24
CA LYS A 8 19.70 -5.94 -18.42
C LYS A 8 19.71 -5.02 -17.20
N ILE A 9 20.86 -4.81 -16.57
CA ILE A 9 20.99 -3.89 -15.43
C ILE A 9 20.64 -2.46 -15.85
N ILE A 10 21.12 -2.01 -17.02
CA ILE A 10 20.78 -0.68 -17.56
C ILE A 10 19.28 -0.58 -17.83
N ILE A 11 18.66 -1.62 -18.42
CA ILE A 11 17.21 -1.64 -18.67
C ILE A 11 16.42 -1.54 -17.35
N TYR A 12 16.82 -2.26 -16.30
CA TYR A 12 16.17 -2.17 -14.98
C TYR A 12 16.35 -0.79 -14.32
N LEU A 13 17.52 -0.16 -14.46
CA LEU A 13 17.73 1.19 -13.92
C LEU A 13 16.92 2.24 -14.70
N VAL A 14 16.87 2.13 -16.03
CA VAL A 14 16.07 3.01 -16.88
C VAL A 14 14.58 2.86 -16.59
N SER A 15 14.09 1.63 -16.36
CA SER A 15 12.69 1.39 -16.03
C SER A 15 12.32 1.95 -14.65
N ILE A 16 13.19 1.86 -13.64
CA ILE A 16 12.97 2.50 -12.32
C ILE A 16 12.86 4.02 -12.48
N VAL A 17 13.77 4.65 -13.23
CA VAL A 17 13.73 6.11 -13.46
C VAL A 17 12.46 6.50 -14.23
N ALA A 18 12.07 5.74 -15.25
CA ALA A 18 10.83 5.96 -15.99
C ALA A 18 9.60 5.85 -15.08
N CYS A 19 9.57 4.89 -14.16
CA CYS A 19 8.49 4.74 -13.19
C CYS A 19 8.39 5.96 -12.27
N VAL A 20 9.52 6.45 -11.73
CA VAL A 20 9.53 7.66 -10.88
C VAL A 20 9.04 8.89 -11.66
N VAL A 21 9.46 9.06 -12.91
CA VAL A 21 9.00 10.16 -13.77
C VAL A 21 7.50 10.05 -14.05
N ALA A 22 7.01 8.84 -14.33
CA ALA A 22 5.59 8.58 -14.56
C ALA A 22 4.75 8.90 -13.30
N ALA A 23 5.15 8.41 -12.13
CA ALA A 23 4.48 8.73 -10.87
C ALA A 23 4.40 10.25 -10.62
N ARG A 24 5.55 10.94 -10.74
CA ARG A 24 5.63 12.40 -10.59
C ARG A 24 4.76 13.16 -11.59
N PHE A 25 4.53 12.61 -12.79
CA PHE A 25 3.66 13.21 -13.78
C PHE A 25 2.18 12.98 -13.43
N ILE A 26 1.83 11.78 -12.99
CA ILE A 26 0.48 11.40 -12.59
C ILE A 26 0.03 12.25 -11.39
N ASP A 27 0.91 12.44 -10.40
CA ASP A 27 0.62 13.21 -9.18
C ASP A 27 0.38 14.72 -9.44
N LYS A 28 0.64 15.24 -10.65
CA LYS A 28 0.32 16.65 -11.00
C LYS A 28 -1.17 16.88 -11.20
N PHE A 29 -1.95 15.84 -11.44
CA PHE A 29 -3.36 15.96 -11.72
C PHE A 29 -4.17 15.79 -10.43
N PRO A 30 -5.08 16.73 -10.10
CA PRO A 30 -5.93 16.57 -8.94
C PRO A 30 -6.85 15.36 -9.13
N ARG A 31 -7.05 14.60 -8.04
CA ARG A 31 -7.94 13.45 -8.02
C ARG A 31 -9.41 13.86 -8.15
N THR A 32 -10.14 13.21 -9.05
CA THR A 32 -11.53 13.57 -9.40
C THR A 32 -12.59 12.86 -8.57
N GLN A 33 -12.20 11.90 -7.73
CA GLN A 33 -13.10 11.03 -6.95
C GLN A 33 -14.07 10.22 -7.83
N GLY A 34 -13.75 10.04 -9.12
CA GLY A 34 -14.54 9.25 -10.08
C GLY A 34 -15.90 9.88 -10.43
N LYS A 35 -16.12 11.15 -10.10
CA LYS A 35 -17.42 11.82 -10.27
C LYS A 35 -17.76 12.14 -11.73
N ASN A 36 -16.76 12.20 -12.61
CA ASN A 36 -16.96 12.64 -14.00
C ASN A 36 -16.91 11.46 -14.98
N LEU A 37 -18.09 11.05 -15.45
CA LEU A 37 -18.27 9.92 -16.36
C LEU A 37 -17.49 10.06 -17.70
N ILE A 38 -17.19 11.29 -18.13
CA ILE A 38 -16.43 11.55 -19.35
C ILE A 38 -15.03 10.94 -19.24
N PHE A 39 -14.38 11.02 -18.07
CA PHE A 39 -13.05 10.43 -17.88
C PHE A 39 -13.08 8.90 -17.95
N HIS A 40 -14.15 8.25 -17.48
CA HIS A 40 -14.33 6.80 -17.61
C HIS A 40 -14.56 6.39 -19.07
N GLY A 41 -15.40 7.14 -19.80
CA GLY A 41 -15.60 6.91 -21.23
C GLY A 41 -14.31 7.09 -22.04
N ALA A 42 -13.59 8.19 -21.79
CA ALA A 42 -12.29 8.47 -22.42
C ALA A 42 -11.25 7.40 -22.07
N TYR A 43 -11.26 6.89 -20.84
CA TYR A 43 -10.39 5.80 -20.40
C TYR A 43 -10.65 4.51 -21.20
N VAL A 44 -11.92 4.10 -21.34
CA VAL A 44 -12.29 2.91 -22.12
C VAL A 44 -11.91 3.06 -23.59
N VAL A 45 -12.17 4.23 -24.18
CA VAL A 45 -11.75 4.52 -25.57
C VAL A 45 -10.23 4.44 -25.69
N THR A 46 -9.48 5.01 -24.74
CA THR A 46 -8.01 4.96 -24.74
C THR A 46 -7.50 3.53 -24.59
N ALA A 47 -8.09 2.72 -23.71
CA ALA A 47 -7.72 1.31 -23.55
C ALA A 47 -7.94 0.52 -24.84
N ILE A 48 -9.07 0.71 -25.52
CA ILE A 48 -9.36 0.08 -26.83
C ILE A 48 -8.35 0.55 -27.88
N LEU A 49 -8.06 1.85 -27.94
CA LEU A 49 -7.07 2.38 -28.89
C LEU A 49 -5.66 1.83 -28.63
N LEU A 50 -5.28 1.65 -27.36
CA LEU A 50 -4.01 1.02 -27.00
C LEU A 50 -3.94 -0.43 -27.53
N LEU A 51 -5.01 -1.21 -27.35
CA LEU A 51 -5.08 -2.59 -27.85
C LEU A 51 -5.09 -2.69 -29.39
N LEU A 52 -5.65 -1.69 -30.08
CA LEU A 52 -5.76 -1.72 -31.55
C LEU A 52 -4.55 -1.12 -32.28
N LEU A 53 -3.92 -0.08 -31.71
CA LEU A 53 -2.91 0.72 -32.40
C LEU A 53 -1.49 0.43 -31.96
N VAL A 54 -1.28 -0.04 -30.73
CA VAL A 54 0.07 -0.35 -30.23
C VAL A 54 0.56 -1.65 -30.88
N PRO A 55 1.78 -1.71 -31.43
CA PRO A 55 2.31 -2.94 -32.00
C PRO A 55 2.37 -4.08 -30.97
N ASN A 56 2.06 -5.32 -31.39
CA ASN A 56 2.04 -6.50 -30.52
C ASN A 56 3.33 -6.70 -29.70
N ALA A 57 4.49 -6.36 -30.28
CA ALA A 57 5.77 -6.44 -29.57
C ALA A 57 5.81 -5.56 -28.30
N ILE A 58 5.17 -4.38 -28.34
CA ILE A 58 5.08 -3.48 -27.20
C ILE A 58 3.97 -3.94 -26.25
N GLN A 59 2.83 -4.37 -26.79
CA GLN A 59 1.72 -4.89 -25.98
C GLN A 59 2.16 -6.08 -25.11
N ASN A 60 2.95 -7.01 -25.65
CA ASN A 60 3.45 -8.17 -24.92
C ASN A 60 4.35 -7.81 -23.73
N GLU A 61 5.03 -6.67 -23.77
CA GLU A 61 5.87 -6.19 -22.67
C GLU A 61 5.03 -5.43 -21.64
N ILE A 62 4.11 -4.58 -22.08
CA ILE A 62 3.24 -3.77 -21.21
C ILE A 62 2.21 -4.65 -20.48
N PHE A 63 1.52 -5.52 -21.21
CA PHE A 63 0.48 -6.41 -20.67
C PHE A 63 1.07 -7.75 -20.25
N SER A 64 2.10 -7.66 -19.42
CA SER A 64 2.83 -8.80 -18.85
C SER A 64 2.70 -8.79 -17.32
N PRO A 65 3.05 -9.91 -16.63
CA PRO A 65 3.15 -9.91 -15.17
C PRO A 65 4.02 -8.74 -14.64
N GLY A 66 5.13 -8.44 -15.32
CA GLY A 66 6.02 -7.34 -14.95
C GLY A 66 5.35 -5.98 -15.11
N GLY A 67 4.59 -5.76 -16.17
CA GLY A 67 3.85 -4.51 -16.39
C GLY A 67 2.74 -4.29 -15.35
N VAL A 68 2.01 -5.35 -14.99
CA VAL A 68 1.00 -5.32 -13.91
C VAL A 68 1.67 -5.03 -12.57
N VAL A 69 2.83 -5.63 -12.26
CA VAL A 69 3.60 -5.32 -11.03
C VAL A 69 4.05 -3.86 -11.01
N VAL A 70 4.51 -3.32 -12.14
CA VAL A 70 4.95 -1.92 -12.22
C VAL A 70 3.80 -0.96 -11.93
N VAL A 71 2.67 -1.11 -12.63
CA VAL A 71 1.52 -0.21 -12.50
C VAL A 71 0.72 -0.46 -11.22
N GLY A 72 0.64 -1.71 -10.78
CA GLY A 72 -0.17 -2.13 -9.63
C GLY A 72 0.55 -2.14 -8.30
N THR A 73 1.88 -2.12 -8.30
CA THR A 73 2.67 -2.20 -7.07
C THR A 73 3.78 -1.17 -7.01
N VAL A 74 4.67 -1.11 -8.00
CA VAL A 74 5.85 -0.20 -7.92
C VAL A 74 5.44 1.26 -7.91
N LEU A 75 4.60 1.71 -8.85
CA LEU A 75 4.11 3.09 -8.91
C LEU A 75 3.28 3.45 -7.67
N PRO A 76 2.26 2.66 -7.26
CA PRO A 76 1.48 2.95 -6.06
C PRO A 76 2.30 2.95 -4.78
N VAL A 77 3.29 2.05 -4.61
CA VAL A 77 4.19 2.06 -3.44
C VAL A 77 4.98 3.36 -3.41
N TYR A 78 5.53 3.82 -4.54
CA TYR A 78 6.25 5.09 -4.58
C TYR A 78 5.35 6.26 -4.17
N SER A 79 4.17 6.40 -4.78
CA SER A 79 3.26 7.49 -4.47
C SER A 79 2.69 7.40 -3.04
N SER A 80 2.52 6.19 -2.49
CA SER A 80 2.15 5.97 -1.08
C SER A 80 3.24 6.45 -0.13
N VAL A 81 4.52 6.20 -0.47
CA VAL A 81 5.65 6.69 0.32
C VAL A 81 5.74 8.21 0.27
N VAL A 82 5.49 8.82 -0.89
CA VAL A 82 5.41 10.29 -1.01
C VAL A 82 4.28 10.84 -0.15
N ALA A 83 3.06 10.29 -0.28
CA ALA A 83 1.89 10.72 0.49
C ALA A 83 2.17 10.67 2.00
N ALA A 84 2.61 9.51 2.51
CA ALA A 84 2.90 9.31 3.93
C ALA A 84 4.10 10.13 4.47
N CYS A 85 4.91 10.73 3.59
CA CYS A 85 5.98 11.66 3.99
C CYS A 85 5.54 13.13 3.92
N THR A 86 4.34 13.43 3.42
CA THR A 86 3.81 14.80 3.31
C THR A 86 2.72 15.06 4.36
N HIS A 87 2.35 16.32 4.59
CA HIS A 87 1.48 16.69 5.72
C HIS A 87 -0.02 16.63 5.36
N GLY A 88 -0.36 16.30 4.12
CA GLY A 88 -1.73 16.26 3.63
C GLY A 88 -2.36 14.88 3.83
N GLU A 89 -3.45 14.82 4.60
CA GLU A 89 -4.17 13.57 4.88
C GLU A 89 -5.02 13.08 3.69
N ASP A 90 -5.35 13.97 2.74
CA ASP A 90 -6.20 13.65 1.58
C ASP A 90 -5.53 12.66 0.62
N ASP A 91 -4.21 12.78 0.44
CA ASP A 91 -3.45 11.88 -0.43
C ASP A 91 -3.30 10.50 0.20
N ASP A 92 -3.14 10.43 1.53
CA ASP A 92 -3.09 9.18 2.29
C ASP A 92 -4.39 8.39 2.13
N ARG A 93 -5.52 9.08 2.25
CA ARG A 93 -6.85 8.50 2.05
C ARG A 93 -6.99 7.89 0.65
N ALA A 94 -6.61 8.64 -0.38
CA ALA A 94 -6.77 8.19 -1.76
C ALA A 94 -5.93 6.95 -2.08
N TRP A 95 -4.67 6.91 -1.63
CA TRP A 95 -3.82 5.73 -1.82
C TRP A 95 -4.27 4.55 -0.96
N LEU A 96 -4.84 4.80 0.23
CA LEU A 96 -5.39 3.73 1.05
C LEU A 96 -6.67 3.13 0.44
N GLN A 97 -7.53 3.93 -0.18
CA GLN A 97 -8.66 3.44 -0.98
C GLN A 97 -8.18 2.56 -2.14
N TYR A 98 -7.09 2.96 -2.81
CA TYR A 98 -6.45 2.16 -3.84
C TYR A 98 -6.02 0.80 -3.30
N TRP A 99 -5.30 0.74 -2.18
CA TRP A 99 -4.83 -0.51 -1.60
C TRP A 99 -5.97 -1.44 -1.13
N ILE A 100 -7.08 -0.88 -0.65
CA ILE A 100 -8.27 -1.68 -0.32
C ILE A 100 -8.84 -2.33 -1.59
N ALA A 101 -9.04 -1.54 -2.65
CA ALA A 101 -9.62 -2.04 -3.90
C ALA A 101 -8.68 -3.01 -4.63
N SER A 102 -7.40 -2.66 -4.77
CA SER A 102 -6.39 -3.51 -5.43
C SER A 102 -6.07 -4.74 -4.60
N GLY A 103 -6.01 -4.64 -3.27
CA GLY A 103 -5.80 -5.78 -2.36
C GLY A 103 -6.95 -6.79 -2.45
N ALA A 104 -8.20 -6.31 -2.52
CA ALA A 104 -9.37 -7.17 -2.74
C ALA A 104 -9.33 -7.85 -4.12
N PHE A 105 -8.99 -7.09 -5.17
CA PHE A 105 -8.85 -7.62 -6.53
C PHE A 105 -7.74 -8.67 -6.63
N ASN A 106 -6.54 -8.36 -6.15
CA ASN A 106 -5.38 -9.26 -6.15
C ASN A 106 -5.69 -10.52 -5.33
N TYR A 107 -6.26 -10.39 -4.13
CA TYR A 107 -6.61 -11.56 -3.32
C TYR A 107 -7.65 -12.47 -3.99
N ALA A 108 -8.64 -11.88 -4.68
CA ALA A 108 -9.65 -12.64 -5.41
C ALA A 108 -9.06 -13.36 -6.65
N THR A 109 -7.96 -12.85 -7.19
CA THR A 109 -7.31 -13.34 -8.42
C THR A 109 -6.04 -14.16 -8.16
N GLU A 110 -5.52 -14.15 -6.93
CA GLU A 110 -4.28 -14.83 -6.51
C GLU A 110 -4.23 -16.33 -6.83
N PHE A 111 -5.38 -17.00 -6.95
CA PHE A 111 -5.46 -18.44 -7.22
C PHE A 111 -5.85 -18.76 -8.67
N VAL A 112 -5.83 -17.74 -9.52
CA VAL A 112 -6.24 -17.78 -10.92
C VAL A 112 -5.01 -17.96 -11.85
N ASP A 113 -3.83 -18.20 -11.31
CA ASP A 113 -2.55 -18.38 -12.04
C ASP A 113 -2.60 -19.38 -13.20
N ASN A 114 -3.48 -20.38 -13.12
CA ASN A 114 -3.68 -21.39 -14.16
C ASN A 114 -4.89 -21.11 -15.07
N ILE A 115 -5.40 -19.87 -15.11
CA ILE A 115 -6.57 -19.54 -15.94
C ILE A 115 -6.35 -19.84 -17.41
N LYS A 116 -5.11 -19.77 -17.91
CA LYS A 116 -4.77 -20.20 -19.27
C LYS A 116 -4.95 -21.71 -19.49
N TYR A 117 -4.75 -22.53 -18.47
CA TYR A 117 -4.97 -23.98 -18.53
C TYR A 117 -6.48 -24.31 -18.50
N TYR A 118 -7.24 -23.65 -17.63
CA TYR A 118 -8.67 -23.92 -17.46
C TYR A 118 -9.57 -23.16 -18.46
N PHE A 119 -9.10 -22.03 -18.98
CA PHE A 119 -9.82 -21.15 -19.89
C PHE A 119 -8.86 -20.51 -20.92
N PRO A 120 -8.35 -21.30 -21.90
CA PRO A 120 -7.27 -20.87 -22.80
C PRO A 120 -7.53 -19.56 -23.55
N LYS A 121 -8.75 -19.36 -24.05
CA LYS A 121 -9.14 -18.16 -24.82
C LYS A 121 -9.30 -16.89 -23.96
N GLY A 122 -9.72 -17.01 -22.70
CA GLY A 122 -9.82 -15.84 -21.82
C GLY A 122 -8.57 -15.61 -20.97
N GLY A 123 -7.75 -16.64 -20.77
CA GLY A 123 -6.45 -16.49 -20.15
C GLY A 123 -5.44 -15.73 -21.04
N GLU A 124 -5.64 -15.73 -22.36
CA GLU A 124 -4.79 -15.00 -23.32
C GLU A 124 -4.71 -13.50 -23.00
N HIS A 125 -5.87 -12.88 -22.68
CA HIS A 125 -6.02 -11.46 -22.38
C HIS A 125 -6.07 -11.13 -20.88
N TRP A 126 -5.68 -12.07 -20.02
CA TRP A 126 -5.79 -11.92 -18.57
C TRP A 126 -4.98 -10.72 -18.03
N TYR A 127 -3.72 -10.60 -18.45
CA TYR A 127 -2.86 -9.50 -18.01
C TYR A 127 -3.27 -8.14 -18.59
N GLU A 128 -3.91 -8.11 -19.76
CA GLU A 128 -4.51 -6.87 -20.29
C GLU A 128 -5.66 -6.41 -19.40
N PHE A 129 -6.54 -7.34 -19.02
CA PHE A 129 -7.65 -7.06 -18.11
C PHE A 129 -7.15 -6.57 -16.74
N GLU A 130 -6.22 -7.30 -16.11
CA GLU A 130 -5.63 -6.89 -14.83
C GLU A 130 -4.98 -5.52 -14.94
N PHE A 131 -4.18 -5.29 -15.98
CA PHE A 131 -3.50 -4.02 -16.21
C PHE A 131 -4.50 -2.86 -16.28
N PHE A 132 -5.56 -2.99 -17.09
CA PHE A 132 -6.55 -1.93 -17.22
C PHE A 132 -7.45 -1.77 -15.99
N VAL A 133 -7.74 -2.82 -15.22
CA VAL A 133 -8.47 -2.66 -13.95
C VAL A 133 -7.62 -1.89 -12.95
N ILE A 134 -6.37 -2.31 -12.76
CA ILE A 134 -5.44 -1.68 -11.82
C ILE A 134 -5.15 -0.23 -12.21
N LEU A 135 -4.90 0.03 -13.50
CA LEU A 135 -4.65 1.37 -13.99
C LEU A 135 -5.87 2.28 -13.79
N TRP A 136 -7.09 1.76 -13.98
CA TRP A 136 -8.34 2.48 -13.71
C TRP A 136 -8.50 2.85 -12.23
N LEU A 137 -8.10 1.97 -11.32
CA LEU A 137 -8.11 2.24 -9.87
C LEU A 137 -7.12 3.34 -9.48
N MET A 138 -5.93 3.35 -10.10
CA MET A 138 -4.80 4.20 -9.70
C MET A 138 -4.91 5.63 -10.24
N LEU A 139 -5.33 5.79 -11.49
CA LEU A 139 -5.24 7.06 -12.21
C LEU A 139 -6.11 8.15 -11.56
N PRO A 140 -5.62 9.40 -11.43
CA PRO A 140 -6.30 10.45 -10.69
C PRO A 140 -7.57 10.96 -11.37
N PHE A 141 -7.68 10.84 -12.69
CA PHE A 141 -8.84 11.32 -13.45
C PHE A 141 -10.01 10.33 -13.49
N THR A 142 -9.74 9.02 -13.48
CA THR A 142 -10.78 7.99 -13.31
C THR A 142 -11.08 7.74 -11.84
N ASP A 143 -10.05 7.79 -10.99
CA ASP A 143 -10.09 7.60 -9.54
C ASP A 143 -11.01 6.45 -9.14
N GLY A 144 -10.81 5.30 -9.81
CA GLY A 144 -11.70 4.15 -9.69
C GLY A 144 -11.74 3.58 -8.28
N ALA A 145 -10.63 3.72 -7.54
CA ALA A 145 -10.56 3.36 -6.13
C ALA A 145 -11.52 4.18 -5.27
N ALA A 146 -11.59 5.50 -5.46
CA ALA A 146 -12.55 6.36 -4.75
C ALA A 146 -14.00 6.01 -5.12
N LEU A 147 -14.27 5.71 -6.39
CA LEU A 147 -15.59 5.26 -6.84
C LEU A 147 -16.01 3.94 -6.18
N MET A 148 -15.11 2.94 -6.19
CA MET A 148 -15.33 1.67 -5.48
C MET A 148 -15.48 1.86 -3.98
N TYR A 149 -14.74 2.81 -3.39
CA TYR A 149 -14.88 3.10 -1.98
C TYR A 149 -16.28 3.61 -1.65
N GLU A 150 -16.76 4.62 -2.36
CA GLU A 150 -18.04 5.27 -2.11
C GLU A 150 -19.23 4.33 -2.35
N TYR A 151 -19.22 3.61 -3.47
CA TYR A 151 -20.38 2.82 -3.92
C TYR A 151 -20.37 1.36 -3.45
N ILE A 152 -19.21 0.81 -3.10
CA ILE A 152 -19.07 -0.61 -2.71
C ILE A 152 -18.54 -0.74 -1.29
N THR A 153 -17.36 -0.18 -1.03
CA THR A 153 -16.65 -0.42 0.23
C THR A 153 -17.41 0.14 1.42
N LEU A 154 -17.82 1.41 1.33
CA LEU A 154 -18.51 2.09 2.42
C LEU A 154 -19.87 1.46 2.76
N PRO A 155 -20.79 1.22 1.80
CA PRO A 155 -22.10 0.64 2.12
C PRO A 155 -22.06 -0.85 2.48
N TYR A 156 -21.23 -1.66 1.81
CA TYR A 156 -21.30 -3.12 1.91
C TYR A 156 -20.15 -3.76 2.70
N ILE A 157 -18.94 -3.21 2.63
CA ILE A 157 -17.75 -3.81 3.25
C ILE A 157 -17.51 -3.25 4.65
N ALA A 158 -17.66 -1.93 4.84
CA ALA A 158 -17.32 -1.25 6.09
C ALA A 158 -18.05 -1.80 7.34
N PRO A 159 -19.35 -2.17 7.30
CA PRO A 159 -20.02 -2.78 8.45
C PRO A 159 -19.35 -4.10 8.89
N THR A 160 -18.98 -4.94 7.92
CA THR A 160 -18.32 -6.23 8.16
C THR A 160 -16.87 -6.01 8.59
N ALA A 161 -16.16 -5.06 7.98
CA ALA A 161 -14.79 -4.69 8.34
C ALA A 161 -14.68 -4.26 9.81
N LYS A 162 -15.63 -3.45 10.31
CA LYS A 162 -15.71 -3.05 11.72
C LYS A 162 -15.83 -4.27 12.65
N GLN A 163 -16.67 -5.24 12.29
CA GLN A 163 -16.82 -6.47 13.08
C GLN A 163 -15.57 -7.33 13.07
N ILE A 164 -14.93 -7.49 11.90
CA ILE A 164 -13.68 -8.25 11.75
C ILE A 164 -12.58 -7.61 12.60
N LYS A 165 -12.35 -6.29 12.46
CA LYS A 165 -11.33 -5.56 13.21
C LYS A 165 -11.52 -5.75 14.71
N HIS A 166 -12.73 -5.49 15.24
CA HIS A 166 -13.01 -5.63 16.66
C HIS A 166 -12.76 -7.05 17.18
N LYS A 167 -13.21 -8.08 16.45
CA LYS A 167 -12.98 -9.48 16.84
C LYS A 167 -11.48 -9.84 16.82
N VAL A 168 -10.78 -9.47 15.74
CA VAL A 168 -9.35 -9.78 15.58
C VAL A 168 -8.52 -9.05 16.62
N GLU A 169 -8.80 -7.79 16.93
CA GLU A 169 -8.10 -7.04 18.01
C GLU A 169 -8.33 -7.66 19.38
N GLY A 170 -9.56 -8.10 19.67
CA GLY A 170 -9.87 -8.86 20.87
C GLY A 170 -9.00 -10.12 20.97
N TRP A 171 -8.92 -10.90 19.89
CA TRP A 171 -8.06 -12.09 19.83
C TRP A 171 -6.57 -11.77 19.93
N ILE A 172 -6.09 -10.71 19.27
CA ILE A 172 -4.69 -10.26 19.38
C ILE A 172 -4.35 -9.94 20.83
N SER A 173 -5.22 -9.24 21.57
CA SER A 173 -4.96 -8.91 22.98
C SER A 173 -4.86 -10.15 23.87
N VAL A 174 -5.76 -11.13 23.67
CA VAL A 174 -5.73 -12.41 24.38
C VAL A 174 -4.46 -13.20 24.03
N ILE A 175 -4.13 -13.27 22.74
CA ILE A 175 -2.92 -13.94 22.25
C ILE A 175 -1.68 -13.33 22.90
N LEU A 176 -1.51 -12.01 22.84
CA LEU A 176 -0.34 -11.34 23.41
C LEU A 176 -0.24 -11.50 24.93
N ALA A 177 -1.37 -11.67 25.64
CA ALA A 177 -1.38 -11.85 27.09
C ALA A 177 -1.07 -13.28 27.55
N VAL A 178 -1.45 -14.30 26.76
CA VAL A 178 -1.44 -15.70 27.20
C VAL A 178 -0.39 -16.54 26.47
N VAL A 179 -0.03 -16.16 25.24
CA VAL A 179 0.85 -16.96 24.40
C VAL A 179 2.28 -16.94 24.92
N ASN A 180 2.83 -18.15 25.06
CA ASN A 180 4.19 -18.44 25.45
C ASN A 180 4.88 -19.20 24.31
N THR A 181 6.17 -19.48 24.48
CA THR A 181 6.97 -20.18 23.46
C THR A 181 6.39 -21.54 23.06
N SER A 182 5.75 -22.27 23.97
CA SER A 182 5.16 -23.58 23.68
C SER A 182 3.92 -23.48 22.79
N TYR A 183 3.04 -22.50 23.06
CA TYR A 183 1.88 -22.24 22.20
C TYR A 183 2.29 -21.80 20.80
N LEU A 184 3.29 -20.89 20.68
CA LEU A 184 3.83 -20.49 19.37
C LEU A 184 4.43 -21.67 18.60
N SER A 185 5.18 -22.52 19.30
CA SER A 185 5.79 -23.71 18.69
C SER A 185 4.74 -24.70 18.19
N PHE A 186 3.63 -24.85 18.93
CA PHE A 186 2.51 -25.71 18.55
C PHE A 186 1.76 -25.16 17.32
N VAL A 187 1.44 -23.85 17.32
CA VAL A 187 0.82 -23.19 16.16
C VAL A 187 1.72 -23.28 14.94
N TRP A 188 3.02 -23.04 15.10
CA TRP A 188 4.00 -23.19 14.04
C TRP A 188 4.05 -24.64 13.53
N TRP A 189 4.05 -25.64 14.42
CA TRP A 189 4.02 -27.04 14.01
C TRP A 189 2.77 -27.39 13.20
N ILE A 190 1.58 -26.92 13.61
CA ILE A 190 0.34 -27.07 12.84
C ILE A 190 0.46 -26.40 11.47
N PHE A 191 0.96 -25.17 11.42
CA PHE A 191 1.18 -24.44 10.17
C PHE A 191 2.07 -25.24 9.21
N MET A 192 3.07 -25.94 9.74
CA MET A 192 4.01 -26.75 8.97
C MET A 192 3.45 -28.09 8.49
N LEU A 193 2.26 -28.50 8.95
CA LEU A 193 1.56 -29.69 8.42
C LEU A 193 0.87 -29.41 7.09
N PHE A 194 0.59 -28.13 6.80
CA PHE A 194 -0.10 -27.76 5.57
C PHE A 194 0.83 -27.82 4.35
N PRO A 195 0.31 -28.22 3.17
CA PRO A 195 1.05 -28.13 1.91
C PRO A 195 1.44 -26.68 1.55
N ASP A 196 2.47 -26.53 0.71
CA ASP A 196 3.07 -25.23 0.37
C ASP A 196 2.06 -24.21 -0.17
N ASN A 197 1.16 -24.63 -1.05
CA ASN A 197 0.11 -23.77 -1.59
C ASN A 197 -0.86 -23.26 -0.51
N GLN A 198 -1.18 -24.09 0.48
CA GLN A 198 -2.04 -23.69 1.60
C GLN A 198 -1.30 -22.76 2.56
N ARG A 199 -0.01 -23.00 2.81
CA ARG A 199 0.83 -22.10 3.61
C ARG A 199 0.95 -20.73 2.97
N ARG A 200 1.20 -20.68 1.66
CA ARG A 200 1.19 -19.44 0.86
C ARG A 200 -0.17 -18.73 0.97
N PHE A 201 -1.27 -19.46 0.74
CA PHE A 201 -2.64 -18.94 0.90
C PHE A 201 -2.83 -18.27 2.27
N PHE A 202 -2.43 -18.93 3.36
CA PHE A 202 -2.59 -18.37 4.71
C PHE A 202 -1.75 -17.10 4.92
N VAL A 203 -0.52 -17.05 4.43
CA VAL A 203 0.34 -15.85 4.54
C VAL A 203 -0.31 -14.67 3.83
N VAL A 204 -0.79 -14.87 2.60
CA VAL A 204 -1.45 -13.83 1.81
C VAL A 204 -2.78 -13.43 2.45
N ALA A 205 -3.60 -14.39 2.86
CA ALA A 205 -4.88 -14.11 3.52
C ALA A 205 -4.71 -13.30 4.82
N ILE A 206 -3.73 -13.66 5.66
CA ILE A 206 -3.43 -12.94 6.91
C ILE A 206 -2.90 -11.54 6.61
N GLY A 207 -2.02 -11.41 5.60
CA GLY A 207 -1.44 -10.13 5.20
C GLY A 207 -2.40 -9.18 4.46
N THR A 208 -3.54 -9.67 3.99
CA THR A 208 -4.48 -8.87 3.20
C THR A 208 -5.81 -8.65 3.93
N ILE A 209 -6.45 -9.70 4.48
CA ILE A 209 -7.84 -9.62 4.97
C ILE A 209 -7.97 -8.71 6.20
N TYR A 210 -7.17 -8.94 7.24
CA TYR A 210 -7.24 -8.10 8.44
C TYR A 210 -6.78 -6.66 8.17
N PRO A 211 -5.63 -6.43 7.51
CA PRO A 211 -5.20 -5.09 7.14
C PRO A 211 -6.20 -4.34 6.26
N MET A 212 -6.87 -5.00 5.32
CA MET A 212 -7.93 -4.39 4.51
C MET A 212 -9.13 -3.98 5.38
N ALA A 213 -9.55 -4.84 6.32
CA ALA A 213 -10.60 -4.50 7.26
C ALA A 213 -10.21 -3.31 8.14
N ALA A 214 -8.99 -3.29 8.67
CA ALA A 214 -8.51 -2.21 9.52
C ALA A 214 -8.30 -0.89 8.76
N SER A 215 -7.80 -0.95 7.53
CA SER A 215 -7.69 0.19 6.61
C SER A 215 -9.07 0.78 6.30
N THR A 216 -10.06 -0.08 6.04
CA THR A 216 -11.45 0.36 5.82
C THR A 216 -12.00 1.06 7.04
N VAL A 217 -11.72 0.55 8.26
CA VAL A 217 -12.16 1.20 9.49
C VAL A 217 -11.49 2.56 9.66
N ALA A 218 -10.17 2.66 9.45
CA ALA A 218 -9.41 3.91 9.52
C ALA A 218 -10.08 5.00 8.66
N LEU A 219 -10.40 4.68 7.40
CA LEU A 219 -11.07 5.61 6.48
C LEU A 219 -12.50 6.02 6.88
N THR A 220 -13.14 5.30 7.81
CA THR A 220 -14.49 5.62 8.32
C THR A 220 -14.49 6.33 9.66
N THR A 221 -13.35 6.38 10.34
CA THR A 221 -13.19 7.04 11.62
C THR A 221 -12.64 8.44 11.40
N ASN A 222 -13.21 9.45 12.05
CA ASN A 222 -12.66 10.80 12.03
C ASN A 222 -11.46 10.85 13.00
N THR A 223 -10.32 10.33 12.56
CA THR A 223 -9.04 10.45 13.27
C THR A 223 -8.22 11.59 12.67
N ASP A 224 -7.03 11.84 13.21
CA ASP A 224 -6.08 12.86 12.74
C ASP A 224 -5.12 12.32 11.66
N GLY A 225 -5.62 11.44 10.79
CA GLY A 225 -4.87 10.81 9.71
C GLY A 225 -3.88 9.73 10.15
N THR A 226 -3.64 9.56 11.46
CA THR A 226 -2.54 8.71 11.95
C THR A 226 -2.75 7.22 11.66
N ASP A 227 -4.00 6.76 11.74
CA ASP A 227 -4.36 5.38 11.41
C ASP A 227 -4.24 5.14 9.89
N GLU A 228 -4.68 6.11 9.07
CA GLU A 228 -4.55 6.07 7.61
C GLU A 228 -3.09 5.99 7.18
N THR A 229 -2.23 6.87 7.73
CA THR A 229 -0.80 6.85 7.47
C THR A 229 -0.18 5.51 7.90
N PHE A 230 -0.56 4.96 9.06
CA PHE A 230 -0.05 3.65 9.49
C PHE A 230 -0.39 2.56 8.48
N TRP A 231 -1.66 2.42 8.09
CA TRP A 231 -2.07 1.38 7.15
C TRP A 231 -1.47 1.60 5.76
N LEU A 232 -1.26 2.84 5.32
CA LEU A 232 -0.58 3.14 4.07
C LEU A 232 0.90 2.71 4.10
N THR A 233 1.60 2.94 5.21
CA THR A 233 2.97 2.44 5.39
C THR A 233 3.00 0.91 5.44
N TYR A 234 1.99 0.27 6.05
CA TYR A 234 1.83 -1.18 6.06
C TYR A 234 1.72 -1.74 4.64
N TRP A 235 0.77 -1.24 3.83
CA TRP A 235 0.58 -1.72 2.47
C TRP A 235 1.85 -1.54 1.63
N SER A 236 2.52 -0.41 1.77
CA SER A 236 3.79 -0.16 1.09
C SER A 236 4.86 -1.19 1.43
N CYS A 237 4.99 -1.56 2.71
CA CYS A 237 5.95 -2.57 3.16
C CYS A 237 5.52 -4.00 2.82
N PHE A 238 4.24 -4.31 2.96
CA PHE A 238 3.68 -5.62 2.67
C PHE A 238 3.77 -5.94 1.17
N SER A 239 3.56 -4.95 0.30
CA SER A 239 3.77 -5.08 -1.14
C SER A 239 5.22 -5.43 -1.47
N LEU A 240 6.21 -4.81 -0.83
CA LEU A 240 7.61 -5.17 -1.02
C LEU A 240 7.90 -6.60 -0.54
N LEU A 241 7.34 -7.00 0.61
CA LEU A 241 7.45 -8.35 1.13
C LEU A 241 6.80 -9.37 0.19
N PHE A 242 5.63 -9.05 -0.36
CA PHE A 242 4.89 -9.90 -1.30
C PHE A 242 5.67 -10.10 -2.59
N LEU A 243 6.20 -9.02 -3.19
CA LEU A 243 7.07 -9.12 -4.38
C LEU A 243 8.33 -9.94 -4.10
N ALA A 244 8.96 -9.75 -2.93
CA ALA A 244 10.11 -10.53 -2.52
C ALA A 244 9.74 -12.01 -2.34
N MET A 245 8.60 -12.30 -1.73
CA MET A 245 8.08 -13.65 -1.54
C MET A 245 7.85 -14.33 -2.89
N ASP A 246 7.12 -13.69 -3.81
CA ASP A 246 6.82 -14.23 -5.14
C ASP A 246 8.08 -14.50 -5.96
N TYR A 247 9.02 -13.56 -5.95
CA TYR A 247 10.32 -13.75 -6.61
C TYR A 247 11.11 -14.91 -5.99
N LEU A 248 11.22 -14.95 -4.65
CA LEU A 248 12.04 -15.92 -3.93
C LEU A 248 11.42 -17.32 -3.90
N GLU A 249 10.10 -17.45 -4.02
CA GLU A 249 9.41 -18.74 -4.03
C GLU A 249 9.99 -19.69 -5.08
N ASN A 250 10.31 -19.16 -6.27
CA ASN A 250 10.93 -19.92 -7.37
C ASN A 250 12.34 -20.44 -7.05
N PHE A 251 13.06 -19.82 -6.11
CA PHE A 251 14.45 -20.18 -5.78
C PHE A 251 14.58 -20.95 -4.48
N VAL A 252 13.82 -20.56 -3.46
CA VAL A 252 13.95 -21.04 -2.08
C VAL A 252 12.62 -21.45 -1.45
N GLY A 253 11.51 -21.47 -2.20
CA GLY A 253 10.20 -21.88 -1.70
C GLY A 253 10.15 -23.32 -1.18
N GLN A 254 11.01 -24.21 -1.69
CA GLN A 254 11.17 -25.58 -1.21
C GLN A 254 11.79 -25.67 0.20
N ILE A 255 12.40 -24.59 0.70
CA ILE A 255 12.94 -24.56 2.06
C ILE A 255 11.76 -24.59 3.03
N ARG A 256 11.75 -25.63 3.89
CA ARG A 256 10.62 -25.95 4.77
C ARG A 256 10.07 -24.75 5.56
N GLY A 257 10.94 -23.83 6.00
CA GLY A 257 10.60 -22.66 6.82
C GLY A 257 10.35 -21.35 6.06
N PHE A 258 10.40 -21.32 4.72
CA PHE A 258 10.27 -20.10 3.92
C PHE A 258 8.95 -19.35 4.22
N TYR A 259 7.81 -20.04 4.16
CA TYR A 259 6.51 -19.45 4.47
C TYR A 259 6.34 -19.10 5.95
N SER A 260 7.05 -19.77 6.85
CA SER A 260 7.06 -19.38 8.27
C SER A 260 7.72 -18.03 8.47
N LEU A 261 8.84 -17.78 7.76
CA LEU A 261 9.51 -16.48 7.79
C LEU A 261 8.63 -15.39 7.19
N CYS A 262 7.97 -15.67 6.05
CA CYS A 262 7.04 -14.74 5.43
C CYS A 262 5.87 -14.41 6.36
N LEU A 263 5.28 -15.43 7.01
CA LEU A 263 4.22 -15.23 7.99
C LEU A 263 4.68 -14.36 9.16
N ALA A 264 5.85 -14.64 9.72
CA ALA A 264 6.41 -13.87 10.82
C ALA A 264 6.68 -12.41 10.40
N ALA A 265 7.20 -12.18 9.19
CA ALA A 265 7.39 -10.85 8.64
C ALA A 265 6.06 -10.11 8.44
N THR A 266 5.04 -10.76 7.87
CA THR A 266 3.69 -10.19 7.71
C THR A 266 3.09 -9.78 9.07
N VAL A 267 3.17 -10.65 10.06
CA VAL A 267 2.67 -10.39 11.43
C VAL A 267 3.46 -9.26 12.11
N TYR A 268 4.77 -9.21 11.91
CA TYR A 268 5.62 -8.12 12.41
C TYR A 268 5.19 -6.75 11.85
N LEU A 269 4.77 -6.70 10.57
CA LEU A 269 4.39 -5.44 9.92
C LEU A 269 3.13 -4.81 10.53
N PHE A 270 2.05 -5.58 10.77
CA PHE A 270 0.77 -5.00 11.23
C PHE A 270 0.53 -5.06 12.74
N LEU A 271 1.24 -5.92 13.50
CA LEU A 271 0.96 -6.01 14.93
C LEU A 271 1.39 -4.71 15.66
N PRO A 272 0.50 -4.09 16.46
CA PRO A 272 0.77 -2.80 17.10
C PRO A 272 2.00 -2.79 18.01
N ILE A 273 2.30 -3.93 18.68
CA ILE A 273 3.43 -4.04 19.62
C ILE A 273 4.79 -3.84 18.94
N PHE A 274 4.91 -4.18 17.65
CA PHE A 274 6.19 -4.11 16.93
C PHE A 274 6.35 -2.80 16.16
N ASN A 275 5.23 -2.19 15.74
CA ASN A 275 5.24 -1.05 14.82
C ASN A 275 6.13 -1.31 13.58
N GLY A 276 6.11 -2.56 13.10
CA GLY A 276 7.10 -3.07 12.14
C GLY A 276 7.02 -2.40 10.78
N ALA A 277 5.81 -2.09 10.31
CA ALA A 277 5.60 -1.32 9.09
C ALA A 277 6.34 0.02 9.12
N ASN A 278 6.20 0.79 10.20
CA ASN A 278 6.87 2.08 10.34
C ASN A 278 8.40 1.94 10.39
N VAL A 279 8.91 0.90 11.08
CA VAL A 279 10.36 0.61 11.13
C VAL A 279 10.91 0.30 9.74
N VAL A 280 10.26 -0.59 8.99
CA VAL A 280 10.68 -0.96 7.63
C VAL A 280 10.53 0.23 6.69
N PHE A 281 9.41 0.95 6.75
CA PHE A 281 9.13 2.13 5.95
C PHE A 281 10.25 3.18 6.09
N ARG A 282 10.58 3.58 7.32
CA ARG A 282 11.60 4.61 7.58
C ARG A 282 13.02 4.17 7.26
N ARG A 283 13.34 2.88 7.45
CA ARG A 283 14.70 2.36 7.24
C ARG A 283 14.98 1.91 5.81
N VAL A 284 13.94 1.56 5.05
CA VAL A 284 14.07 0.95 3.72
C VAL A 284 13.38 1.81 2.67
N LEU A 285 12.09 2.09 2.80
CA LEU A 285 11.33 2.77 1.74
C LEU A 285 11.64 4.26 1.62
N VAL A 286 11.69 5.01 2.73
CA VAL A 286 12.01 6.46 2.73
C VAL A 286 13.38 6.76 2.10
N PRO A 287 14.46 6.00 2.43
CA PRO A 287 15.75 6.17 1.78
C PRO A 287 15.73 5.86 0.30
N LEU A 288 15.09 4.76 -0.10
CA LEU A 288 15.04 4.32 -1.49
C LEU A 288 14.23 5.28 -2.38
N SER A 289 13.22 5.96 -1.82
CA SER A 289 12.38 6.93 -2.55
C SER A 289 12.92 8.37 -2.50
N GLY A 290 13.99 8.61 -1.74
CA GLY A 290 14.58 9.94 -1.55
C GLY A 290 13.68 10.92 -0.79
N GLN A 291 12.83 10.43 0.12
CA GLN A 291 11.84 11.24 0.85
C GLN A 291 12.29 11.66 2.27
N TYR A 292 13.59 11.58 2.59
CA TYR A 292 14.10 11.90 3.92
C TYR A 292 13.71 13.29 4.42
N GLU A 293 13.85 14.32 3.58
CA GLU A 293 13.52 15.70 3.95
C GLU A 293 12.03 15.85 4.25
N ASN A 294 11.17 15.32 3.38
CA ASN A 294 9.72 15.36 3.57
C ASN A 294 9.32 14.63 4.85
N MET A 295 9.91 13.45 5.11
CA MET A 295 9.65 12.70 6.35
C MET A 295 10.04 13.48 7.61
N LEU A 296 11.18 14.19 7.60
CA LEU A 296 11.60 15.04 8.72
C LEU A 296 10.65 16.21 8.93
N LEU A 297 10.22 16.86 7.85
CA LEU A 297 9.22 17.93 7.92
C LEU A 297 7.90 17.41 8.48
N HIS A 298 7.46 16.23 8.03
CA HIS A 298 6.25 15.58 8.50
C HIS A 298 6.31 15.27 10.00
N ASP A 299 7.42 14.72 10.48
CA ASP A 299 7.62 14.48 11.91
C ASP A 299 7.61 15.80 12.71
N ALA A 300 8.25 16.87 12.20
CA ALA A 300 8.24 18.18 12.81
C ALA A 300 6.80 18.76 12.88
N TYR A 301 6.01 18.55 11.84
CA TYR A 301 4.60 18.92 11.80
C TYR A 301 3.77 18.15 12.82
N LEU A 302 3.93 16.82 12.92
CA LEU A 302 3.22 16.01 13.92
C LEU A 302 3.56 16.45 15.35
N VAL A 303 4.85 16.68 15.64
CA VAL A 303 5.29 17.19 16.94
C VAL A 303 4.64 18.54 17.26
N ARG A 304 4.62 19.46 16.28
CA ARG A 304 3.96 20.76 16.43
C ARG A 304 2.46 20.58 16.70
N ARG A 305 1.76 19.79 15.88
CA ARG A 305 0.33 19.51 16.00
C ARG A 305 -0.03 18.95 17.38
N ASP A 306 0.78 18.01 17.88
CA ASP A 306 0.59 17.42 19.21
C ASP A 306 0.84 18.41 20.34
N MET A 307 1.80 19.32 20.19
CA MET A 307 1.99 20.43 21.13
C MET A 307 0.78 21.37 21.14
N GLU A 308 0.24 21.72 19.96
CA GLU A 308 -0.92 22.60 19.82
C GLU A 308 -2.17 22.00 20.49
N LYS A 309 -2.42 20.70 20.31
CA LYS A 309 -3.53 19.97 20.96
C LYS A 309 -3.44 19.98 22.49
N ARG A 310 -2.23 20.04 23.07
CA ARG A 310 -2.01 20.06 24.53
C ARG A 310 -2.14 21.45 25.14
N ILE A 311 -2.11 22.51 24.35
CA ILE A 311 -2.24 23.89 24.84
C ILE A 311 -3.73 24.22 25.06
N PRO A 312 -4.13 24.71 26.25
CA PRO A 312 -5.51 25.19 26.46
C PRO A 312 -5.82 26.37 25.53
N ALA A 313 -7.04 26.38 24.95
CA ALA A 313 -7.45 27.37 23.95
C ALA A 313 -7.21 28.83 24.37
N GLN A 314 -7.38 29.14 25.66
CA GLN A 314 -7.16 30.47 26.24
C GLN A 314 -5.71 30.98 26.13
N TYR A 315 -4.73 30.09 25.93
CA TYR A 315 -3.31 30.43 25.83
C TYR A 315 -2.75 30.32 24.42
N HIS A 316 -3.53 29.84 23.44
CA HIS A 316 -3.06 29.64 22.07
C HIS A 316 -2.48 30.94 21.49
N GLU A 317 -3.24 32.02 21.46
CA GLU A 317 -2.80 33.29 20.87
C GLU A 317 -1.53 33.85 21.53
N ALA A 318 -1.48 33.82 22.87
CA ALA A 318 -0.33 34.31 23.63
C ALA A 318 0.94 33.49 23.36
N ILE A 319 0.82 32.15 23.31
CA ILE A 319 1.94 31.25 23.05
C ILE A 319 2.40 31.36 21.60
N PHE A 320 1.50 31.39 20.62
CA PHE A 320 1.86 31.56 19.22
C PHE A 320 2.52 32.91 18.95
N LYS A 321 2.02 33.99 19.55
CA LYS A 321 2.65 35.32 19.44
C LYS A 321 4.04 35.33 20.07
N LYS A 322 4.20 34.69 21.23
CA LYS A 322 5.52 34.56 21.89
C LYS A 322 6.49 33.71 21.05
N ALA A 323 6.02 32.61 20.48
CA ALA A 323 6.81 31.77 19.58
C ALA A 323 7.23 32.53 18.31
N ALA A 324 6.30 33.24 17.66
CA ALA A 324 6.59 34.08 16.50
C ALA A 324 7.66 35.13 16.82
N ASN A 325 7.55 35.81 17.97
CA ASN A 325 8.52 36.81 18.40
C ASN A 325 9.92 36.23 18.62
N VAL A 326 10.05 34.97 19.07
CA VAL A 326 11.34 34.28 19.21
C VAL A 326 12.01 34.08 17.84
N PHE A 327 11.25 33.76 16.80
CA PHE A 327 11.77 33.56 15.45
C PHE A 327 12.01 34.85 14.67
N ILE A 328 11.19 35.88 14.88
CA ILE A 328 11.28 37.18 14.20
C ILE A 328 12.36 38.07 14.85
N GLY A 329 12.85 37.72 16.04
CA GLY A 329 13.94 38.43 16.71
C GLY A 329 13.55 39.78 17.31
N GLU A 330 12.25 40.10 17.41
CA GLU A 330 11.80 41.29 18.10
C GLU A 330 12.02 41.12 19.62
N LYS A 331 13.10 41.72 20.13
CA LYS A 331 13.30 41.86 21.57
C LYS A 331 12.06 42.56 22.16
N PRO A 332 11.46 42.03 23.23
CA PRO A 332 10.38 42.72 23.91
C PRO A 332 10.88 44.10 24.35
N LYS A 333 10.14 45.16 23.99
CA LYS A 333 10.39 46.51 24.51
C LYS A 333 10.25 46.43 26.02
N SER A 334 11.36 46.59 26.73
CA SER A 334 11.36 46.77 28.19
C SER A 334 10.67 48.09 28.50
N ASN A 335 9.54 48.01 29.22
CA ASN A 335 8.99 49.17 29.93
C ASN A 335 9.62 49.25 31.31
#